data_AF-A0A7J4JG36-F1
#
_entry.id   AF-A0A7J4JG36-F1
#
_cell.length_a   1.000
_cell.length_b   1.000
_cell.length_c   1.000
_cell.angle_alpha   90.00
_cell.angle_beta   90.00
_cell.angle_gamma   90.00
#
_symmetry.space_group_name_H-M   'P 1'
#
loop_
_entity.id
_entity.type
_entity.pdbx_description
1 polymer ?
#
loop_
_entity_poly.entity_id
_entity_poly.type
_entity_poly.pdbx_seq_one_letter_code
_entity_poly.pdbx_strand_id
1 'polypeptide(L)'
;MDFTLVLVAFILLLLVALAFLYSKLVQLQSELAELSFSKSSQSVKYGKLTEQWIPFTKDFPYSPEQFRFIGTPIDGLVFADDKIVFCEFKAASSQLSDKQKRVKELVEAKAVDWLEYRIK
;
A
#
# COMPACT_ATOMS: atom_id res chain seq x y z
N MET A 1 61.94 -21.15 -9.72
CA MET A 1 60.50 -21.42 -9.74
C MET A 1 60.08 -21.50 -11.19
N ASP A 2 59.43 -22.58 -11.60
CA ASP A 2 59.01 -22.76 -12.98
C ASP A 2 57.92 -21.75 -13.34
N PHE A 3 58.10 -21.03 -14.44
CA PHE A 3 57.18 -19.99 -14.92
C PHE A 3 55.72 -20.48 -15.03
N THR A 4 55.54 -21.76 -15.35
CA THR A 4 54.24 -22.44 -15.39
C THR A 4 53.52 -22.45 -14.05
N LEU A 5 54.24 -22.67 -12.94
CA LEU A 5 53.65 -22.65 -11.59
C LEU A 5 53.18 -21.26 -11.19
N VAL A 6 53.94 -20.22 -11.56
CA VAL A 6 53.55 -18.82 -11.31
C VAL A 6 52.30 -18.45 -12.09
N LEU A 7 52.23 -18.86 -13.36
CA LEU A 7 51.07 -18.61 -14.22
C LEU A 7 49.80 -19.29 -13.67
N VAL A 8 49.91 -20.56 -13.27
CA VAL A 8 48.79 -21.32 -12.68
C VAL A 8 48.32 -20.69 -11.38
N ALA A 9 49.24 -20.29 -10.50
CA ALA A 9 48.90 -19.61 -9.25
C ALA A 9 48.18 -18.28 -9.49
N PHE A 10 48.62 -17.51 -10.48
CA PHE A 10 47.97 -16.25 -10.86
C PHE A 10 46.55 -16.47 -11.39
N ILE A 11 46.35 -17.47 -12.28
CA ILE A 11 45.03 -17.82 -12.80
C ILE A 11 44.09 -18.26 -11.68
N LEU A 12 44.56 -19.09 -10.75
CA LEU A 12 43.75 -19.52 -9.61
C LEU A 12 43.35 -18.34 -8.72
N LEU A 13 44.27 -17.43 -8.44
CA LEU A 13 43.97 -16.22 -7.67
C LEU A 13 42.94 -15.33 -8.37
N LEU A 14 43.05 -15.21 -9.70
CA LEU A 14 42.10 -14.44 -10.51
C LEU A 14 40.71 -15.08 -10.53
N LEU A 15 40.63 -16.42 -10.63
CA LEU A 15 39.37 -17.17 -10.54
C LEU A 15 38.71 -17.01 -9.16
N VAL A 16 39.48 -17.09 -8.07
CA VAL A 16 38.96 -16.86 -6.72
C VAL A 16 38.45 -15.43 -6.55
N ALA A 17 39.18 -14.44 -7.06
CA ALA A 17 38.75 -13.05 -7.03
C ALA A 17 37.45 -12.82 -7.82
N LEU A 18 37.33 -13.41 -9.02
CA LEU A 18 36.11 -13.34 -9.83
C LEU A 18 34.91 -14.00 -9.12
N ALA A 19 35.11 -15.18 -8.52
CA ALA A 19 34.07 -15.86 -7.76
C ALA A 19 33.59 -15.00 -6.57
N PHE A 20 34.53 -14.39 -5.84
CA PHE A 20 34.22 -13.50 -4.73
C PHE A 20 33.42 -12.25 -5.17
N LEU A 21 33.82 -11.61 -6.27
CA LEU A 21 33.10 -10.45 -6.83
C LEU A 21 31.69 -10.85 -7.31
N TYR A 22 31.55 -12.01 -7.96
CA TYR A 22 30.25 -12.53 -8.38
C TYR A 22 29.33 -12.80 -7.19
N SER A 23 29.83 -13.45 -6.12
CA SER A 23 29.05 -13.67 -4.90
C SER A 23 28.60 -12.36 -4.24
N LYS A 24 29.46 -11.33 -4.24
CA LYS A 24 29.09 -10.00 -3.74
C LYS A 24 28.00 -9.35 -4.59
N LEU A 25 28.08 -9.43 -5.92
CA LEU A 25 27.04 -8.89 -6.81
C LEU A 25 25.68 -9.52 -6.55
N VAL A 26 25.63 -10.85 -6.38
CA VAL A 26 24.38 -11.57 -6.06
C VAL A 26 23.81 -11.15 -4.70
N GLN A 27 24.66 -11.01 -3.66
CA GLN A 27 24.23 -10.53 -2.34
C GLN A 27 23.64 -9.12 -2.40
N LEU A 28 24.30 -8.19 -3.09
CA LEU A 28 23.80 -6.82 -3.24
C LEU A 28 22.46 -6.78 -3.99
N GLN A 29 22.30 -7.62 -5.02
CA GLN A 29 21.02 -7.71 -5.74
C GLN A 29 19.89 -8.22 -4.84
N SER A 30 20.13 -9.22 -3.99
CA SER A 30 19.13 -9.70 -3.02
C SER A 30 18.77 -8.63 -1.99
N GLU A 31 19.75 -7.92 -1.43
CA GLU A 31 19.50 -6.85 -0.46
C GLU A 31 18.70 -5.71 -1.08
N LEU A 32 19.03 -5.30 -2.30
CA LEU A 32 18.28 -4.28 -3.03
C LEU A 32 16.84 -4.70 -3.30
N ALA A 33 16.61 -5.96 -3.68
CA ALA A 33 15.27 -6.50 -3.88
C ALA A 33 14.44 -6.44 -2.59
N GLU A 34 15.00 -6.89 -1.46
CA GLU A 34 14.34 -6.83 -0.15
C GLU A 34 14.06 -5.40 0.31
N LEU A 35 15.03 -4.49 0.17
CA LEU A 35 14.87 -3.07 0.49
C LEU A 35 13.77 -2.42 -0.35
N SER A 36 13.70 -2.74 -1.64
CA SER A 36 12.66 -2.22 -2.54
C SER A 36 11.25 -2.70 -2.17
N PHE A 37 11.12 -3.99 -1.82
CA PHE A 37 9.87 -4.58 -1.36
C PHE A 37 9.44 -4.00 0.00
N SER A 38 10.39 -3.82 0.91
CA SER A 38 10.13 -3.19 2.21
C SER A 38 9.64 -1.75 2.03
N LYS A 39 10.32 -0.93 1.19
CA LYS A 39 9.90 0.44 0.90
C LYS A 39 8.51 0.53 0.25
N SER A 40 8.20 -0.32 -0.72
CA SER A 40 6.88 -0.33 -1.36
C SER A 40 5.79 -0.70 -0.35
N SER A 41 6.05 -1.69 0.50
CA SER A 41 5.12 -2.07 1.57
C SER A 41 4.89 -0.95 2.59
N GLN A 42 5.93 -0.18 2.92
CA GLN A 42 5.84 0.95 3.84
C GLN A 42 5.05 2.09 3.21
N SER A 43 5.35 2.49 1.97
CA SER A 43 4.62 3.54 1.25
C SER A 43 3.12 3.24 1.17
N VAL A 44 2.76 2.00 0.83
CA VAL A 44 1.35 1.56 0.79
C VAL A 44 0.72 1.59 2.19
N LYS A 45 1.44 1.17 3.24
CA LYS A 45 0.95 1.23 4.62
C LYS A 45 0.75 2.67 5.10
N TYR A 46 1.68 3.57 4.81
CA TYR A 46 1.56 5.00 5.15
C TYR A 46 0.40 5.67 4.41
N GLY A 47 0.18 5.32 3.13
CA GLY A 47 -1.00 5.79 2.37
C GLY A 47 -2.32 5.37 3.02
N LYS A 48 -2.45 4.08 3.34
CA LYS A 48 -3.64 3.53 4.02
C LYS A 48 -3.87 4.12 5.40
N LEU A 49 -2.80 4.35 6.16
CA LEU A 49 -2.91 5.02 7.46
C LEU A 49 -3.41 6.45 7.26
N THR A 50 -2.83 7.21 6.33
CA THR A 50 -3.22 8.60 6.06
C THR A 50 -4.69 8.72 5.65
N GLU A 51 -5.19 7.80 4.81
CA GLU A 51 -6.60 7.72 4.41
C GLU A 51 -7.54 7.59 5.62
N GLN A 52 -7.15 6.82 6.64
CA GLN A 52 -7.92 6.64 7.87
C GLN A 52 -7.88 7.88 8.79
N TRP A 53 -6.94 8.80 8.61
CA TRP A 53 -6.85 10.03 9.42
C TRP A 53 -7.58 11.21 8.79
N ILE A 54 -8.00 11.13 7.52
CA ILE A 54 -8.69 12.24 6.82
C ILE A 54 -9.86 12.81 7.62
N PRO A 55 -10.74 12.01 8.25
CA PRO A 55 -11.85 12.55 9.06
C PRO A 55 -11.43 13.48 10.19
N PHE A 56 -10.16 13.44 10.62
CA PHE A 56 -9.60 14.24 11.70
C PHE A 56 -8.75 15.42 11.20
N THR A 57 -8.70 15.66 9.89
CA THR A 57 -7.96 16.77 9.29
C THR A 57 -8.83 18.04 9.23
N LYS A 58 -8.19 19.20 9.14
CA LYS A 58 -8.90 20.50 9.02
C LYS A 58 -9.67 20.66 7.71
N ASP A 59 -9.31 19.89 6.69
CA ASP A 59 -9.88 19.99 5.35
C ASP A 59 -11.13 19.11 5.18
N PHE A 60 -11.44 18.25 6.15
CA PHE A 60 -12.63 17.43 6.12
C PHE A 60 -13.87 18.28 6.47
N PRO A 61 -14.91 18.31 5.62
CA PRO A 61 -16.02 19.27 5.76
C PRO A 61 -17.02 18.93 6.86
N TYR A 62 -16.85 17.81 7.57
CA TYR A 62 -17.74 17.37 8.65
C TYR A 62 -17.00 17.21 9.96
N SER A 63 -17.75 17.21 11.07
CA SER A 63 -17.16 16.96 12.38
C SER A 63 -16.67 15.50 12.46
N PRO A 64 -15.48 15.21 13.01
CA PRO A 64 -15.00 13.85 13.20
C PRO A 64 -15.99 12.97 14.01
N GLU A 65 -16.75 13.58 14.92
CA GLU A 65 -17.76 12.91 15.76
C GLU A 65 -18.97 12.40 14.96
N GLN A 66 -19.24 12.99 13.79
CA GLN A 66 -20.31 12.56 12.87
C GLN A 66 -19.86 11.40 11.99
N PHE A 67 -18.55 11.15 11.90
CA PHE A 67 -17.98 10.13 11.04
C PHE A 67 -17.93 8.75 11.73
N ARG A 68 -18.22 7.69 10.98
CA ARG A 68 -18.11 6.29 11.43
C ARG A 68 -17.40 5.46 10.36
N PHE A 69 -16.31 4.80 10.76
CA PHE A 69 -15.60 3.85 9.90
C PHE A 69 -16.42 2.57 9.73
N ILE A 70 -16.51 2.06 8.50
CA ILE A 70 -17.19 0.79 8.18
C ILE A 70 -16.26 -0.20 7.47
N GLY A 71 -15.31 0.27 6.63
CA GLY A 71 -14.26 -0.56 6.02
C GLY A 71 -14.42 -0.82 4.52
N THR A 72 -14.62 -2.07 4.09
CA THR A 72 -14.71 -2.44 2.66
C THR A 72 -16.17 -2.71 2.29
N PRO A 73 -16.68 -2.21 1.15
CA PRO A 73 -15.96 -1.56 0.03
C PRO A 73 -15.75 -0.04 0.13
N ILE A 74 -16.20 0.63 1.19
CA ILE A 74 -16.21 2.09 1.38
C ILE A 74 -15.75 2.44 2.78
N ASP A 75 -14.88 3.44 2.93
CA ASP A 75 -14.22 3.72 4.22
C ASP A 75 -15.18 4.03 5.38
N GLY A 76 -16.23 4.82 5.16
CA GLY A 76 -17.13 5.21 6.23
C GLY A 76 -18.41 5.95 5.81
N LEU A 77 -19.18 6.32 6.84
CA LEU A 77 -20.38 7.13 6.74
C LEU A 77 -20.26 8.37 7.62
N VAL A 78 -20.80 9.49 7.15
CA VAL A 78 -21.10 10.66 7.98
C VAL A 78 -22.58 10.69 8.27
N PHE A 79 -22.93 10.76 9.55
CA PHE A 79 -24.29 11.01 10.02
C PHE A 79 -24.43 12.50 10.33
N ALA A 80 -24.72 13.29 9.30
CA ALA A 80 -25.04 14.71 9.46
C ALA A 80 -26.51 14.87 9.87
N ASP A 81 -26.87 16.08 10.30
CA ASP A 81 -28.22 16.37 10.79
C ASP A 81 -29.31 16.19 9.72
N ASP A 82 -28.97 16.40 8.44
CA ASP A 82 -29.91 16.37 7.31
C ASP A 82 -29.71 15.22 6.32
N LYS A 83 -28.59 14.49 6.42
CA LYS A 83 -28.22 13.45 5.44
C LYS A 83 -27.21 12.45 5.98
N ILE A 84 -27.20 11.27 5.37
CA ILE A 84 -26.14 10.27 5.52
C ILE A 84 -25.23 10.37 4.29
N VAL A 85 -23.93 10.60 4.51
CA VAL A 85 -22.95 10.73 3.43
C VAL A 85 -22.05 9.50 3.40
N PHE A 86 -21.96 8.88 2.24
CA PHE A 86 -21.03 7.80 1.98
C PHE A 86 -19.66 8.37 1.63
N CYS A 87 -18.63 7.97 2.36
CA CYS A 87 -17.28 8.51 2.22
C CYS A 87 -16.29 7.43 1.80
N GLU A 88 -15.47 7.81 0.82
CA GLU A 88 -14.28 7.07 0.40
C GLU A 88 -13.14 8.09 0.29
N PHE A 89 -12.03 7.77 0.92
CA PHE A 89 -10.82 8.56 0.98
C PHE A 89 -9.80 7.98 0.00
N LYS A 90 -9.12 8.88 -0.71
CA LYS A 90 -8.08 8.53 -1.66
C LYS A 90 -6.86 9.37 -1.38
N ALA A 91 -5.73 8.72 -1.12
CA ALA A 91 -4.46 9.42 -1.11
C ALA A 91 -3.98 9.67 -2.55
N ALA A 92 -3.55 10.90 -2.84
CA ALA A 92 -2.91 11.31 -4.09
C ALA A 92 -3.74 11.01 -5.36
N SER A 93 -3.15 10.37 -6.38
CA SER A 93 -3.77 10.09 -7.68
C SER A 93 -4.55 8.77 -7.72
N SER A 94 -4.92 8.22 -6.56
CA SER A 94 -5.62 6.93 -6.50
C SER A 94 -7.08 7.07 -6.96
N GLN A 95 -7.53 6.14 -7.80
CA GLN A 95 -8.90 6.11 -8.33
C GLN A 95 -9.79 5.18 -7.51
N LEU A 96 -11.10 5.37 -7.61
CA LEU A 96 -12.09 4.43 -7.07
C LEU A 96 -11.90 3.05 -7.71
N SER A 97 -11.91 2.00 -6.89
CA SER A 97 -12.04 0.62 -7.37
C SER A 97 -13.41 0.38 -8.00
N ASP A 98 -13.56 -0.66 -8.80
CA ASP A 98 -14.85 -0.94 -9.45
C ASP A 98 -15.97 -1.23 -8.44
N LYS A 99 -15.65 -1.83 -7.29
CA LYS A 99 -16.60 -1.99 -6.18
C LYS A 99 -17.03 -0.65 -5.59
N GLN A 100 -16.10 0.29 -5.43
CA GLN A 100 -16.39 1.64 -4.92
C GLN A 100 -17.20 2.47 -5.91
N LYS A 101 -16.86 2.40 -7.20
CA LYS A 101 -17.65 3.01 -8.28
C LYS A 101 -19.08 2.49 -8.26
N ARG A 102 -19.25 1.17 -8.10
CA ARG A 102 -20.57 0.56 -8.03
C ARG A 102 -21.39 1.08 -6.84
N VAL A 103 -20.78 1.23 -5.67
CA VAL A 103 -21.45 1.82 -4.51
C VAL A 103 -21.84 3.28 -4.78
N LYS A 104 -20.94 4.07 -5.36
CA LYS A 104 -21.22 5.45 -5.75
C LYS A 104 -22.43 5.54 -6.66
N GLU A 105 -22.49 4.71 -7.71
CA GLU A 105 -23.64 4.66 -8.64
C GLU A 105 -24.95 4.34 -7.91
N LEU A 106 -24.95 3.38 -6.98
CA LEU A 106 -26.14 3.02 -6.21
C LEU A 106 -26.62 4.19 -5.34
N VAL A 107 -25.70 4.91 -4.70
CA VAL A 107 -26.01 6.10 -3.89
C VAL A 107 -26.56 7.23 -4.77
N GLU A 108 -25.91 7.52 -5.90
CA GLU A 108 -26.36 8.56 -6.85
C GLU A 108 -27.73 8.24 -7.46
N ALA A 109 -28.01 6.96 -7.71
CA ALA A 109 -29.31 6.46 -8.16
C ALA A 109 -30.37 6.41 -7.05
N LYS A 110 -30.04 6.81 -5.81
CA LYS A 110 -30.90 6.68 -4.61
C LYS A 110 -31.38 5.25 -4.34
N ALA A 111 -30.62 4.25 -4.78
CA ALA A 111 -30.88 2.83 -4.55
C ALA A 111 -30.35 2.40 -3.16
N VAL A 112 -30.90 3.00 -2.10
CA VAL A 112 -30.52 2.77 -0.71
C VAL A 112 -31.77 2.46 0.10
N ASP A 113 -31.81 1.28 0.73
CA ASP A 113 -32.96 0.80 1.49
C ASP A 113 -32.71 0.83 3.01
N TRP A 114 -33.80 1.03 3.77
CA TRP A 114 -33.79 0.87 5.22
C TRP A 114 -34.32 -0.51 5.60
N LEU A 115 -33.53 -1.29 6.35
CA LEU A 115 -33.91 -2.59 6.87
C LEU A 115 -33.84 -2.59 8.40
N GLU A 116 -34.99 -2.65 9.06
CA GLU A 116 -35.07 -2.94 10.49
C GLU A 116 -35.34 -4.43 10.69
N TYR A 117 -34.41 -5.14 11.33
CA TYR A 117 -34.54 -6.55 11.65
C TYR A 117 -34.44 -6.77 13.16
N ARG A 118 -35.47 -7.36 13.77
CA ARG A 118 -35.52 -7.66 15.20
C ARG A 118 -35.34 -9.15 15.43
N ILE A 119 -34.32 -9.51 16.19
CA ILE A 119 -34.12 -10.88 16.68
C ILE A 119 -35.00 -11.05 17.92
N LYS A 120 -35.72 -12.17 17.99
CA LYS A 120 -36.49 -12.58 19.18
C LYS A 120 -35.62 -13.38 20.12
#